data_AF-A0A7X2MMN5-F1
#
_entry.id   AF-A0A7X2MMN5-F1
#
_cell.length_a   1.000
_cell.length_b   1.000
_cell.length_c   1.000
_cell.angle_alpha   90.00
_cell.angle_beta   90.00
_cell.angle_gamma   90.00
#
_symmetry.space_group_name_H-M   'P 1'
#
loop_
_entity.id
_entity.type
_entity.pdbx_description
1 polymer ?
#
loop_
_entity_poly.entity_id
_entity_poly.type
_entity_poly.pdbx_seq_one_letter_code
_entity_poly.pdbx_strand_id
1 'polypeptide(L)' 'YKVDCHHWLILHGRYTCVARKPRCGSCLIEDLCEYPDKVE' A
#
# COMPACT_ATOMS: atom_id res chain seq x y z
N TYR A 1 3.38 -17.09 15.79
CA TYR A 1 4.23 -16.22 14.95
C TYR A 1 3.49 -15.96 13.65
N LYS A 2 3.23 -14.70 13.28
CA LYS A 2 2.30 -14.21 12.23
C LYS A 2 0.80 -14.23 12.56
N VAL A 3 0.42 -13.71 13.72
CA VAL A 3 -0.97 -13.27 13.92
C VAL A 3 -1.07 -11.86 13.31
N ASP A 4 -2.12 -11.57 12.54
CA ASP A 4 -2.53 -10.26 12.03
C ASP A 4 -1.90 -9.65 10.77
N CYS A 5 -0.97 -10.31 10.08
CA CYS A 5 -0.41 -9.75 8.82
C CYS A 5 -1.51 -9.54 7.74
N HIS A 6 -2.54 -10.38 7.74
CA HIS A 6 -3.70 -10.22 6.84
C HIS A 6 -4.45 -8.92 7.13
N HIS A 7 -4.64 -8.54 8.40
CA HIS A 7 -5.27 -7.28 8.77
C HIS A 7 -4.45 -6.09 8.28
N TRP A 8 -3.12 -6.14 8.40
CA TRP A 8 -2.22 -5.12 7.87
C TRP A 8 -2.38 -4.94 6.35
N LEU A 9 -2.40 -6.03 5.58
CA LEU A 9 -2.58 -5.96 4.13
C LEU A 9 -3.96 -5.42 3.74
N ILE A 10 -5.02 -5.82 4.44
CA ILE A 10 -6.38 -5.32 4.21
C ILE A 10 -6.47 -3.81 4.49
N LEU A 11 -5.93 -3.37 5.63
CA LEU A 11 -5.93 -1.95 5.99
C LEU A 11 -5.07 -1.13 5.02
N HIS A 12 -3.89 -1.64 4.65
CA HIS A 12 -3.01 -0.99 3.69
C HIS A 12 -3.68 -0.78 2.33
N GLY A 13 -4.36 -1.81 1.79
CA GLY A 13 -5.11 -1.68 0.54
C GLY A 13 -6.30 -0.73 0.65
N ARG A 14 -6.94 -0.65 1.81
CA ARG A 14 -8.10 0.23 2.03
C ARG A 14 -7.73 1.71 2.16
N TYR A 15 -6.59 2.03 2.76
CA TYR A 15 -6.24 3.40 3.12
C TYR A 15 -5.06 3.99 2.31
N THR A 16 -4.19 3.14 1.76
CA THR A 16 -2.96 3.56 1.09
C THR A 16 -2.94 3.08 -0.37
N CYS A 17 -2.90 1.76 -0.59
CA CYS A 17 -2.82 1.17 -1.94
C CYS A 17 -4.21 0.89 -2.52
N VAL A 18 -4.98 1.96 -2.71
CA VAL A 18 -6.35 1.88 -3.27
C VAL A 18 -6.33 1.63 -4.77
N ALA A 19 -7.35 0.93 -5.28
CA ALA A 19 -7.41 0.51 -6.69
C ALA A 19 -7.45 1.66 -7.72
N ARG A 20 -7.85 2.87 -7.30
CA ARG A 20 -7.87 4.06 -8.14
C ARG A 20 -7.08 5.17 -7.44
N LYS A 21 -5.98 5.61 -8.07
CA LYS A 21 -5.05 6.62 -7.53
C LYS A 21 -4.49 6.22 -6.15
N PRO A 22 -3.58 5.23 -6.10
CA PRO A 22 -2.96 4.78 -4.85
C PRO A 22 -2.12 5.89 -4.23
N ARG A 23 -2.15 6.07 -2.92
CA ARG A 23 -1.36 7.10 -2.21
C ARG A 23 0.08 6.64 -2.03
N CYS A 24 0.83 6.56 -3.13
CA CYS A 24 2.19 6.01 -3.15
C CYS A 24 3.15 6.84 -2.30
N GLY A 25 3.02 8.17 -2.27
CA GLY A 25 3.86 9.03 -1.41
C GLY A 25 3.63 8.82 0.10
N SER A 26 2.51 8.22 0.49
CA SER A 26 2.23 7.80 1.88
C SER A 26 2.51 6.30 2.13
N CYS A 27 3.04 5.59 1.14
CA CYS A 27 3.27 4.15 1.21
C CYS A 27 4.65 3.85 1.81
N LEU A 28 4.68 2.98 2.82
CA LEU A 28 5.93 2.59 3.49
C LEU A 28 6.93 1.88 2.55
N ILE A 29 6.43 1.25 1.48
CA ILE A 29 7.23 0.48 0.52
C ILE A 29 7.34 1.18 -0.84
N GLU A 30 7.15 2.50 -0.89
CA GLU A 30 7.17 3.27 -2.14
C GLU A 30 8.46 3.06 -2.94
N ASP A 31 9.60 3.07 -2.27
CA ASP A 31 10.95 2.89 -2.82
C ASP A 31 11.14 1.50 -3.46
N LEU A 32 10.43 0.49 -2.95
CA LEU A 32 10.46 -0.88 -3.44
C LEU A 32 9.30 -1.20 -4.41
N CYS A 33 8.30 -0.34 -4.53
CA CYS A 33 7.09 -0.59 -5.31
C CYS A 33 7.35 -0.41 -6.81
N GLU A 34 7.05 -1.42 -7.62
CA GLU A 34 7.22 -1.40 -9.09
C GLU A 34 6.00 -0.84 -9.85
N TYR A 35 5.03 -0.23 -9.14
CA TYR A 35 3.87 0.37 -9.79
C TYR A 35 4.32 1.58 -10.66
N PRO A 36 3.98 1.61 -11.96
CA PRO A 36 4.52 2.62 -12.89
C PRO A 36 3.92 4.02 -12.69
N ASP A 37 2.63 4.11 -12.34
CA ASP A 37 1.88 5.36 -12.19
C ASP A 37 1.75 5.77 -10.72
N LYS A 38 2.88 5.91 -10.01
CA LYS A 38 2.87 6.38 -8.62
C LYS A 38 2.26 7.78 -8.56
N VAL A 39 1.27 7.95 -7.70
CA VAL A 39 0.67 9.26 -7.42
C VAL A 39 0.90 9.66 -5.97
N GLU A 40 1.03 10.96 -5.74
CA GLU A 40 1.30 11.57 -4.42
C GLU A 40 0.12 11.36 -3.45
#